data_AF-A0A2G2DTM9-F1
#
_entry.id   AF-A0A2G2DTM9-F1
#
_cell.length_a   1.000
_cell.length_b   1.000
_cell.length_c   1.000
_cell.angle_alpha   90.00
_cell.angle_beta   90.00
_cell.angle_gamma   90.00
#
_symmetry.space_group_name_H-M   'P 1'
#
loop_
_entity.id
_entity.type
_entity.pdbx_description
1 polymer ?
#
loop_
_entity_poly.entity_id
_entity_poly.type
_entity_poly.pdbx_seq_one_letter_code
_entity_poly.pdbx_strand_id
1 'polypeptide(L)'
;MKNNENILGYSVTTMGTSDCVKKIITWIDDKAKGKIFVCANPHSLVEARRDPFFQKVLHTSDLVTPDGTGIVLASQIFGGSIHKRVTGSDIFQGLNKALNESGGKSCFFLGSTEQTLATIQQKMTMEFPNITFAGSYSPPYKAEFSEEESQQMIDAVNSQNPDVLWVGMTAPKQEKWLYEHRHKLDVRFMGAIGAVFDFYAGNVKRSHPIFQRMGLEWLPRLLQEPRRLFRRNFISNPIFIGMVLAQRFGFRKQ
;
A
#
# COMPACT_ATOMS: atom_id res chain seq x y z
N MET A 1 11.60 -21.91 -3.29
CA MET A 1 11.74 -21.05 -2.10
C MET A 1 10.37 -20.57 -1.68
N LYS A 2 10.11 -20.38 -0.38
CA LYS A 2 8.84 -19.76 0.04
C LYS A 2 8.86 -18.29 -0.42
N ASN A 3 7.82 -17.85 -1.14
CA ASN A 3 7.71 -16.47 -1.62
C ASN A 3 7.29 -15.48 -0.50
N ASN A 4 7.07 -16.00 0.71
CA ASN A 4 6.63 -15.24 1.87
C ASN A 4 7.44 -15.66 3.11
N GLU A 5 7.60 -14.72 4.03
CA GLU A 5 8.27 -14.87 5.33
C GLU A 5 7.34 -14.37 6.44
N ASN A 6 7.42 -14.99 7.61
CA ASN A 6 6.65 -14.57 8.79
C ASN A 6 7.40 -13.46 9.54
N ILE A 7 6.87 -12.25 9.52
CA ILE A 7 7.35 -11.12 10.32
C ILE A 7 6.30 -10.81 11.39
N LEU A 8 6.60 -11.14 12.65
CA LEU A 8 5.74 -10.84 13.81
C LEU A 8 4.30 -11.38 13.69
N GLY A 9 4.13 -12.53 13.03
CA GLY A 9 2.83 -13.17 12.76
C GLY A 9 2.30 -12.91 11.36
N TYR A 10 2.83 -11.93 10.62
CA TYR A 10 2.32 -11.51 9.32
C TYR A 10 3.11 -12.12 8.17
N SER A 11 2.40 -12.63 7.17
CA SER A 11 2.98 -13.20 5.95
C SER A 11 3.40 -12.08 4.99
N VAL A 12 4.68 -11.68 5.02
CA VAL A 12 5.25 -10.64 4.17
C VAL A 12 5.98 -11.27 3.00
N THR A 13 5.79 -10.76 1.78
CA THR A 13 6.46 -11.30 0.58
C THR A 13 7.98 -11.11 0.63
N THR A 14 8.71 -12.09 0.13
CA THR A 14 10.16 -12.02 -0.12
C THR A 14 10.47 -11.60 -1.56
N MET A 15 9.46 -11.49 -2.40
CA MET A 15 9.58 -11.09 -3.81
C MET A 15 10.05 -9.64 -3.96
N GLY A 16 10.89 -9.39 -4.97
CA GLY A 16 11.24 -8.04 -5.39
C GLY A 16 10.11 -7.36 -6.17
N THR A 17 10.24 -6.05 -6.43
CA THR A 17 9.22 -5.26 -7.15
C THR A 17 8.81 -5.88 -8.48
N SER A 18 9.77 -6.35 -9.29
CA SER A 18 9.46 -6.95 -10.61
C SER A 18 8.60 -8.20 -10.50
N ASP A 19 8.89 -9.07 -9.54
CA ASP A 19 8.14 -10.32 -9.34
C ASP A 19 6.76 -10.06 -8.74
N CYS A 20 6.64 -9.08 -7.84
CA CYS A 20 5.34 -8.59 -7.37
C CYS A 20 4.49 -8.06 -8.53
N VAL A 21 5.06 -7.23 -9.41
CA VAL A 21 4.36 -6.69 -10.58
C VAL A 21 3.91 -7.82 -11.52
N LYS A 22 4.80 -8.77 -11.86
CA LYS A 22 4.44 -9.94 -12.69
C LYS A 22 3.29 -10.74 -12.09
N LYS A 23 3.31 -10.95 -10.77
CA LYS A 23 2.23 -11.66 -10.07
C LYS A 23 0.90 -10.89 -10.15
N ILE A 24 0.93 -9.57 -10.01
CA ILE A 24 -0.28 -8.74 -10.12
C ILE A 24 -0.82 -8.76 -11.55
N ILE A 25 0.03 -8.67 -12.57
CA ILE A 25 -0.38 -8.79 -13.98
C ILE A 25 -1.05 -10.13 -14.23
N THR A 26 -0.48 -11.21 -13.72
CA THR A 26 -1.08 -12.56 -13.82
C THR A 26 -2.49 -12.57 -13.24
N TRP A 27 -2.72 -11.94 -12.08
CA TRP A 27 -4.07 -11.82 -11.51
C TRP A 27 -5.04 -11.04 -12.39
N ILE A 28 -4.58 -9.95 -12.99
CA ILE A 28 -5.38 -9.11 -13.88
C ILE A 28 -5.76 -9.89 -15.14
N ASP A 29 -4.81 -10.61 -15.75
CA ASP A 29 -4.99 -11.37 -16.98
C ASP A 29 -5.82 -12.64 -16.80
N ASP A 30 -5.63 -13.35 -15.69
CA ASP A 30 -6.45 -14.51 -15.29
C ASP A 30 -7.87 -14.10 -14.87
N LYS A 31 -8.18 -12.80 -14.91
CA LYS A 31 -9.46 -12.23 -14.48
C LYS A 31 -9.82 -12.61 -13.03
N ALA A 32 -8.81 -12.76 -12.17
CA ALA A 32 -9.03 -12.93 -10.75
C ALA A 32 -9.80 -11.72 -10.21
N LYS A 33 -10.73 -11.94 -9.26
CA LYS A 33 -11.48 -10.86 -8.62
C LYS A 33 -11.00 -10.63 -7.21
N GLY A 34 -11.01 -9.37 -6.79
CA GLY A 34 -10.89 -9.03 -5.38
C GLY A 34 -9.48 -9.10 -4.80
N LYS A 35 -8.41 -9.06 -5.62
CA LYS A 35 -7.02 -9.18 -5.12
C LYS A 35 -6.56 -7.92 -4.42
N ILE A 36 -6.18 -8.03 -3.15
CA ILE A 36 -5.79 -6.89 -2.31
C ILE A 36 -4.27 -6.85 -2.12
N PHE A 37 -3.69 -5.68 -2.39
CA PHE A 37 -2.32 -5.33 -2.08
C PHE A 37 -2.24 -4.30 -0.96
N VAL A 38 -1.40 -4.57 0.04
CA VAL A 38 -1.09 -3.69 1.16
C VAL A 38 0.41 -3.66 1.45
N CYS A 39 0.85 -2.62 2.15
CA CYS A 39 2.24 -2.44 2.57
C CYS A 39 2.41 -2.71 4.07
N ALA A 40 3.26 -3.67 4.43
CA ALA A 40 3.69 -3.85 5.81
C ALA A 40 4.86 -2.92 6.13
N ASN A 41 4.72 -2.10 7.17
CA ASN A 41 5.76 -1.24 7.69
C ASN A 41 5.77 -1.32 9.23
N PRO A 42 6.82 -0.85 9.93
CA PRO A 42 6.89 -0.94 11.39
C PRO A 42 5.67 -0.35 12.11
N HIS A 43 5.13 0.75 11.58
CA HIS A 43 3.94 1.38 12.14
C HIS A 43 2.69 0.53 11.91
N SER A 44 2.47 0.01 10.71
CA SER A 44 1.29 -0.81 10.43
C SER A 44 1.26 -2.09 11.26
N LEU A 45 2.41 -2.74 11.50
CA LEU A 45 2.46 -3.94 12.34
C LEU A 45 2.26 -3.64 13.84
N VAL A 46 2.65 -2.46 14.30
CA VAL A 46 2.37 -2.01 15.69
C VAL A 46 0.89 -1.64 15.85
N GLU A 47 0.31 -0.92 14.90
CA GLU A 47 -1.12 -0.58 14.90
C GLU A 47 -1.98 -1.86 14.86
N ALA A 48 -1.62 -2.83 14.02
CA ALA A 48 -2.35 -4.08 13.89
C ALA A 48 -2.40 -4.89 15.21
N ARG A 49 -1.41 -4.77 16.11
CA ARG A 49 -1.51 -5.42 17.45
C ARG A 49 -2.60 -4.83 18.34
N ARG A 50 -2.98 -3.58 18.11
CA ARG A 50 -3.98 -2.85 18.92
C ARG A 50 -5.36 -2.85 18.25
N ASP A 51 -5.43 -3.34 17.03
CA ASP A 51 -6.59 -3.27 16.17
C ASP A 51 -6.85 -4.65 15.54
N PRO A 52 -7.67 -5.50 16.18
CA PRO A 52 -7.95 -6.85 15.70
C PRO A 52 -8.54 -6.89 14.28
N PHE A 53 -9.27 -5.84 13.88
CA PHE A 53 -9.81 -5.74 12.54
C PHE A 53 -8.71 -5.48 11.53
N PHE A 54 -7.80 -4.53 11.80
CA PHE A 54 -6.66 -4.30 10.93
C PHE A 54 -5.69 -5.49 10.87
N GLN A 55 -5.50 -6.21 11.99
CA GLN A 55 -4.78 -7.48 12.00
C GLN A 55 -5.39 -8.48 11.01
N LYS A 56 -6.72 -8.67 11.06
CA LYS A 56 -7.45 -9.54 10.12
C LYS A 56 -7.24 -9.12 8.67
N VAL A 57 -7.28 -7.81 8.38
CA VAL A 57 -7.03 -7.27 7.04
C VAL A 57 -5.63 -7.65 6.54
N LEU A 58 -4.58 -7.46 7.35
CA LEU A 58 -3.22 -7.81 6.96
C LEU A 58 -3.04 -9.32 6.72
N HIS A 59 -3.67 -10.17 7.53
CA HIS A 59 -3.60 -11.63 7.34
C HIS A 59 -4.32 -12.14 6.09
N THR A 60 -5.35 -11.42 5.63
CA THR A 60 -6.21 -11.86 4.53
C THR A 60 -5.89 -11.17 3.20
N SER A 61 -4.94 -10.23 3.19
CA SER A 61 -4.47 -9.56 1.97
C SER A 61 -3.66 -10.52 1.09
N ASP A 62 -3.87 -10.48 -0.23
CA ASP A 62 -3.24 -11.40 -1.19
C ASP A 62 -1.75 -11.10 -1.41
N LEU A 63 -1.35 -9.83 -1.27
CA LEU A 63 0.05 -9.40 -1.34
C LEU A 63 0.36 -8.37 -0.25
N VAL A 64 1.31 -8.71 0.61
CA VAL A 64 1.82 -7.81 1.65
C VAL A 64 3.30 -7.54 1.37
N THR A 65 3.67 -6.33 0.98
CA THR A 65 5.08 -5.99 0.70
C THR A 65 5.84 -5.47 1.91
N PRO A 66 7.16 -5.69 1.98
CA PRO A 66 8.03 -5.10 3.00
C PRO A 66 8.28 -3.62 2.70
N ASP A 67 7.39 -2.75 3.14
CA ASP A 67 7.52 -1.29 2.99
C ASP A 67 8.27 -0.69 4.19
N GLY A 68 9.58 -0.56 4.05
CA GLY A 68 10.42 0.17 4.99
C GLY A 68 11.53 -0.67 5.61
N THR A 69 12.56 0.03 6.08
CA THR A 69 13.79 -0.61 6.55
C THR A 69 13.64 -1.40 7.83
N GLY A 70 12.66 -1.07 8.68
CA GLY A 70 12.39 -1.87 9.87
C GLY A 70 11.94 -3.29 9.54
N ILE A 71 11.17 -3.50 8.46
CA ILE A 71 10.75 -4.85 8.05
C ILE A 71 11.95 -5.64 7.50
N VAL A 72 12.78 -5.00 6.69
CA VAL A 72 14.03 -5.59 6.17
C VAL A 72 14.95 -6.00 7.34
N LEU A 73 15.13 -5.12 8.31
CA LEU A 73 15.93 -5.39 9.51
C LEU A 73 15.34 -6.55 10.34
N ALA A 74 14.01 -6.59 10.52
CA ALA A 74 13.36 -7.68 11.23
C ALA A 74 13.62 -9.04 10.55
N SER A 75 13.50 -9.10 9.23
CA SER A 75 13.84 -10.29 8.45
C SER A 75 15.30 -10.69 8.66
N GLN A 76 16.24 -9.75 8.57
CA GLN A 76 17.66 -10.02 8.82
C GLN A 76 17.92 -10.57 10.24
N ILE A 77 17.28 -10.02 11.26
CA ILE A 77 17.39 -10.49 12.65
C ILE A 77 16.84 -11.93 12.79
N PHE A 78 15.79 -12.26 12.06
CA PHE A 78 15.20 -13.59 12.03
C PHE A 78 15.93 -14.58 11.10
N GLY A 79 16.98 -14.15 10.39
CA GLY A 79 17.71 -14.98 9.43
C GLY A 79 16.95 -15.24 8.12
N GLY A 80 16.04 -14.33 7.77
CA GLY A 80 15.20 -14.38 6.60
C GLY A 80 15.84 -13.87 5.31
N SER A 81 15.02 -13.74 4.26
CA SER A 81 15.47 -13.45 2.90
C SER A 81 14.93 -12.12 2.33
N ILE A 82 14.28 -11.29 3.15
CA ILE A 82 13.87 -9.95 2.72
C ILE A 82 15.08 -9.03 2.78
N HIS A 83 15.71 -8.81 1.62
CA HIS A 83 16.92 -7.98 1.52
C HIS A 83 16.66 -6.54 1.10
N LYS A 84 15.50 -6.27 0.49
CA LYS A 84 15.14 -4.95 -0.03
C LYS A 84 13.69 -4.64 0.30
N ARG A 85 13.43 -3.36 0.55
CA ARG A 85 12.07 -2.84 0.68
C ARG A 85 11.37 -2.81 -0.68
N VAL A 86 10.07 -3.01 -0.67
CA VAL A 86 9.17 -2.82 -1.82
C VAL A 86 8.04 -1.92 -1.37
N THR A 87 8.07 -0.66 -1.82
CA THR A 87 7.13 0.37 -1.38
C THR A 87 5.88 0.41 -2.26
N GLY A 88 4.80 1.02 -1.77
CA GLY A 88 3.61 1.27 -2.58
C GLY A 88 3.91 2.08 -3.84
N SER A 89 4.86 3.03 -3.80
CA SER A 89 5.31 3.78 -4.98
C SER A 89 6.00 2.89 -6.01
N ASP A 90 6.77 1.90 -5.57
CA ASP A 90 7.50 1.00 -6.48
C ASP A 90 6.52 0.07 -7.22
N ILE A 91 5.49 -0.42 -6.51
CA ILE A 91 4.41 -1.21 -7.10
C ILE A 91 3.54 -0.35 -8.02
N PHE A 92 3.17 0.87 -7.61
CA PHE A 92 2.39 1.79 -8.44
C PHE A 92 3.09 2.08 -9.77
N GLN A 93 4.35 2.51 -9.72
CA GLN A 93 5.12 2.83 -10.93
C GLN A 93 5.38 1.60 -11.79
N GLY A 94 5.79 0.48 -11.16
CA GLY A 94 6.12 -0.75 -11.85
C GLY A 94 4.91 -1.37 -12.54
N LEU A 95 3.75 -1.38 -11.87
CA LEU A 95 2.52 -1.91 -12.43
C LEU A 95 2.00 -1.03 -13.55
N ASN A 96 1.88 0.29 -13.36
CA ASN A 96 1.42 1.18 -14.43
C ASN A 96 2.35 1.14 -15.65
N LYS A 97 3.67 1.05 -15.46
CA LYS A 97 4.58 0.85 -16.59
C LYS A 97 4.27 -0.43 -17.37
N ALA A 98 4.10 -1.56 -16.68
CA ALA A 98 3.83 -2.83 -17.33
C ALA A 98 2.44 -2.89 -17.99
N LEU A 99 1.41 -2.30 -17.36
CA LEU A 99 0.07 -2.18 -17.96
C LEU A 99 0.07 -1.29 -19.20
N ASN A 100 0.88 -0.23 -19.20
CA ASN A 100 1.05 0.63 -20.37
C ASN A 100 1.80 -0.09 -21.51
N GLU A 101 2.76 -0.94 -21.18
CA GLU A 101 3.47 -1.76 -22.17
C GLU A 101 2.55 -2.81 -22.81
N SER A 102 1.66 -3.46 -22.03
CA SER A 102 0.70 -4.42 -22.57
C SER A 102 -0.50 -3.76 -23.26
N GLY A 103 -0.89 -2.57 -22.81
CA GLY A 103 -2.07 -1.84 -23.27
C GLY A 103 -3.40 -2.49 -22.88
N GLY A 104 -4.50 -1.76 -23.12
CA GLY A 104 -5.87 -2.30 -23.04
C GLY A 104 -6.39 -2.57 -21.62
N LYS A 105 -5.73 -2.01 -20.60
CA LYS A 105 -6.12 -2.12 -19.19
C LYS A 105 -6.56 -0.78 -18.64
N SER A 106 -7.44 -0.80 -17.64
CA SER A 106 -8.02 0.41 -17.07
C SER A 106 -7.70 0.58 -15.57
N CYS A 107 -7.46 1.83 -15.18
CA CYS A 107 -7.15 2.22 -13.79
C CYS A 107 -8.18 3.23 -13.26
N PHE A 108 -8.66 3.01 -12.04
CA PHE A 108 -9.49 3.95 -11.28
C PHE A 108 -8.77 4.42 -10.01
N PHE A 109 -8.99 5.67 -9.63
CA PHE A 109 -8.29 6.32 -8.52
C PHE A 109 -9.26 6.82 -7.45
N LEU A 110 -9.24 6.21 -6.26
CA LEU A 110 -10.13 6.53 -5.14
C LEU A 110 -9.34 7.13 -3.97
N GLY A 111 -9.74 8.30 -3.49
CA GLY A 111 -9.09 8.96 -2.35
C GLY A 111 -8.49 10.32 -2.69
N SER A 112 -7.66 10.86 -1.78
CA SER A 112 -7.09 12.21 -1.87
C SER A 112 -8.15 13.31 -2.12
N THR A 113 -7.74 14.45 -2.66
CA THR A 113 -8.59 15.59 -3.03
C THR A 113 -8.83 15.63 -4.53
N GLU A 114 -9.92 16.28 -4.96
CA GLU A 114 -10.23 16.52 -6.38
C GLU A 114 -9.06 17.13 -7.16
N GLN A 115 -8.36 18.11 -6.58
CA GLN A 115 -7.20 18.73 -7.23
C GLN A 115 -6.05 17.75 -7.46
N THR A 116 -5.82 16.86 -6.48
CA THR A 116 -4.79 15.82 -6.59
C THR A 116 -5.18 14.80 -7.64
N LEU A 117 -6.43 14.35 -7.66
CA LEU A 117 -6.94 13.39 -8.65
C LEU A 117 -6.89 13.97 -10.08
N ALA A 118 -7.24 15.24 -10.27
CA ALA A 118 -7.12 15.92 -11.56
C ALA A 118 -5.66 15.96 -12.04
N THR A 119 -4.71 16.20 -11.13
CA THR A 119 -3.27 16.16 -11.45
C THR A 119 -2.81 14.75 -11.82
N ILE A 120 -3.30 13.74 -11.09
CA ILE A 120 -3.02 12.32 -11.40
C ILE A 120 -3.56 11.97 -12.79
N GLN A 121 -4.78 12.39 -13.14
CA GLN A 121 -5.36 12.16 -14.46
C GLN A 121 -4.49 12.73 -15.58
N GLN A 122 -4.05 13.98 -15.44
CA GLN A 122 -3.16 14.63 -16.40
C GLN A 122 -1.85 13.83 -16.57
N LYS A 123 -1.21 13.47 -15.47
CA LYS A 123 0.06 12.70 -15.49
C LYS A 123 -0.11 11.31 -16.07
N MET A 124 -1.15 10.57 -15.69
CA MET A 124 -1.42 9.24 -16.21
C MET A 124 -1.62 9.27 -17.73
N THR A 125 -2.35 10.26 -18.25
CA THR A 125 -2.57 10.40 -19.71
C THR A 125 -1.27 10.69 -20.47
N MET A 126 -0.33 11.43 -19.85
CA MET A 126 0.96 11.76 -20.47
C MET A 126 2.00 10.64 -20.35
N GLU A 127 2.12 10.04 -19.16
CA GLU A 127 3.17 9.06 -18.83
C GLU A 127 2.78 7.63 -19.22
N PHE A 128 1.48 7.32 -19.22
CA PHE A 128 0.94 5.98 -19.49
C PHE A 128 -0.24 6.02 -20.48
N PRO A 129 -0.04 6.50 -21.72
CA PRO A 129 -1.12 6.74 -22.69
C PRO A 129 -1.89 5.49 -23.13
N ASN A 130 -1.35 4.29 -22.92
CA ASN A 130 -2.01 3.03 -23.28
C ASN A 130 -2.88 2.47 -22.14
N ILE A 131 -2.90 3.11 -20.98
CA ILE A 131 -3.82 2.81 -19.88
C ILE A 131 -5.07 3.67 -20.04
N THR A 132 -6.24 3.04 -20.00
CA THR A 132 -7.49 3.78 -19.90
C THR A 132 -7.64 4.36 -18.49
N PHE A 133 -7.65 5.68 -18.36
CA PHE A 133 -8.05 6.33 -17.13
C PHE A 133 -9.57 6.17 -16.94
N ALA A 134 -9.98 5.16 -16.18
CA ALA A 134 -11.38 4.78 -16.01
C ALA A 134 -12.17 5.85 -15.24
N GLY A 135 -11.51 6.53 -14.32
CA GLY A 135 -12.12 7.58 -13.52
C GLY A 135 -11.44 7.77 -12.19
N SER A 136 -12.00 8.67 -11.40
CA SER A 136 -11.54 8.95 -10.05
C SER A 136 -12.67 9.43 -9.16
N TYR A 137 -12.52 9.26 -7.85
CA TYR A 137 -13.49 9.75 -6.86
C TYR A 137 -12.79 10.25 -5.61
N SER A 138 -13.09 11.49 -5.20
CA SER A 138 -12.59 12.11 -3.97
C SER A 138 -13.62 11.97 -2.85
N PRO A 139 -13.42 11.05 -1.88
CA PRO A 139 -14.35 10.93 -0.76
C PRO A 139 -14.18 12.06 0.28
N PRO A 140 -15.18 12.29 1.13
CA PRO A 140 -15.09 13.30 2.19
C PRO A 140 -13.95 13.01 3.17
N TYR A 141 -13.26 14.07 3.62
CA TYR A 141 -12.15 13.92 4.56
C TYR A 141 -12.65 13.73 6.00
N LYS A 142 -12.88 12.48 6.40
CA LYS A 142 -13.27 12.11 7.77
C LYS A 142 -12.71 10.75 8.20
N ALA A 143 -12.89 10.45 9.49
CA ALA A 143 -12.37 9.24 10.13
C ALA A 143 -13.07 7.96 9.64
N GLU A 144 -14.39 8.01 9.52
CA GLU A 144 -15.24 6.87 9.14
C GLU A 144 -16.27 7.30 8.10
N PHE A 145 -16.54 6.43 7.13
CA PHE A 145 -17.53 6.66 6.09
C PHE A 145 -18.88 6.09 6.52
N SER A 146 -19.97 6.76 6.14
CA SER A 146 -21.30 6.17 6.28
C SER A 146 -21.49 5.05 5.24
N GLU A 147 -22.55 4.28 5.39
CA GLU A 147 -22.89 3.26 4.41
C GLU A 147 -23.23 3.89 3.05
N GLU A 148 -23.91 5.04 3.05
CA GLU A 148 -24.25 5.78 1.82
C GLU A 148 -23.02 6.28 1.09
N GLU A 149 -22.04 6.86 1.79
CA GLU A 149 -20.80 7.31 1.16
C GLU A 149 -19.96 6.14 0.65
N SER A 150 -19.94 5.03 1.41
CA SER A 150 -19.28 3.81 0.96
C SER A 150 -19.95 3.25 -0.29
N GLN A 151 -21.27 3.29 -0.35
CA GLN A 151 -22.03 2.90 -1.53
C GLN A 151 -21.75 3.83 -2.72
N GLN A 152 -21.68 5.15 -2.52
CA GLN A 152 -21.31 6.09 -3.59
C GLN A 152 -19.91 5.81 -4.15
N MET A 153 -18.93 5.51 -3.29
CA MET A 153 -17.59 5.11 -3.73
C MET A 153 -17.62 3.81 -4.54
N ILE A 154 -18.37 2.80 -4.06
CA ILE A 154 -18.51 1.50 -4.75
C ILE A 154 -19.18 1.69 -6.11
N ASP A 155 -20.25 2.46 -6.19
CA ASP A 155 -20.99 2.73 -7.43
C ASP A 155 -20.12 3.48 -8.43
N ALA A 156 -19.37 4.48 -7.97
CA ALA A 156 -18.42 5.22 -8.81
C ALA A 156 -17.38 4.28 -9.44
N VAL A 157 -16.78 3.37 -8.65
CA VAL A 157 -15.82 2.38 -9.14
C VAL A 157 -16.48 1.39 -10.10
N ASN A 158 -17.58 0.76 -9.69
CA ASN A 158 -18.22 -0.31 -10.45
C ASN A 158 -18.82 0.17 -11.76
N SER A 159 -19.32 1.42 -11.82
CA SER A 159 -19.84 2.02 -13.06
C SER A 159 -18.80 2.06 -14.19
N GLN A 160 -17.51 2.06 -13.85
CA GLN A 160 -16.40 2.09 -14.80
C GLN A 160 -15.74 0.74 -15.02
N ASN A 161 -16.07 -0.27 -14.20
CA ASN A 161 -15.54 -1.64 -14.26
C ASN A 161 -14.00 -1.70 -14.51
N PRO A 162 -13.18 -1.07 -13.64
CA PRO A 162 -11.75 -0.97 -13.88
C PRO A 162 -11.01 -2.29 -13.62
N ASP A 163 -9.90 -2.54 -14.31
CA ASP A 163 -9.01 -3.66 -13.98
C ASP A 163 -8.28 -3.42 -12.65
N VAL A 164 -7.85 -2.17 -12.42
CA VAL A 164 -7.07 -1.76 -11.26
C VAL A 164 -7.76 -0.62 -10.51
N LEU A 165 -7.90 -0.77 -9.20
CA LEU A 165 -8.29 0.30 -8.27
C LEU A 165 -7.10 0.68 -7.40
N TRP A 166 -6.64 1.92 -7.54
CA TRP A 166 -5.69 2.52 -6.61
C TRP A 166 -6.45 3.29 -5.53
N VAL A 167 -6.11 3.02 -4.26
CA VAL A 167 -6.69 3.71 -3.11
C VAL A 167 -5.63 4.54 -2.40
N GLY A 168 -5.86 5.85 -2.32
CA GLY A 168 -4.98 6.83 -1.69
C GLY A 168 -5.66 7.50 -0.48
N MET A 169 -5.83 6.76 0.62
CA MET A 169 -6.34 7.31 1.89
C MET A 169 -5.39 7.00 3.06
N THR A 170 -5.63 7.62 4.21
CA THR A 170 -4.83 7.38 5.41
C THR A 170 -4.96 5.92 5.89
N ALA A 171 -3.84 5.21 6.05
CA ALA A 171 -3.83 3.90 6.70
C ALA A 171 -4.18 4.02 8.20
N PRO A 172 -4.94 3.07 8.80
CA PRO A 172 -5.42 1.82 8.22
C PRO A 172 -6.78 1.92 7.50
N LYS A 173 -7.33 3.13 7.29
CA LYS A 173 -8.70 3.33 6.78
C LYS A 173 -8.90 2.71 5.39
N GLN A 174 -7.94 2.90 4.48
CA GLN A 174 -8.02 2.33 3.13
C GLN A 174 -8.00 0.80 3.13
N GLU A 175 -7.15 0.19 3.96
CA GLU A 175 -7.01 -1.26 4.03
C GLU A 175 -8.28 -1.88 4.60
N LYS A 176 -8.82 -1.26 5.67
CA LYS A 176 -10.09 -1.64 6.29
C LYS A 176 -11.26 -1.54 5.31
N TRP A 177 -11.39 -0.40 4.63
CA TRP A 177 -12.46 -0.15 3.67
C TRP A 177 -12.42 -1.13 2.50
N LEU A 178 -11.23 -1.36 1.93
CA LEU A 178 -11.04 -2.36 0.88
C LEU A 178 -11.44 -3.75 1.37
N TYR A 179 -10.98 -4.16 2.56
CA TYR A 179 -11.34 -5.46 3.10
C TYR A 179 -12.86 -5.59 3.29
N GLU A 180 -13.52 -4.60 3.88
CA GLU A 180 -14.95 -4.62 4.15
C GLU A 180 -15.80 -4.71 2.88
N HIS A 181 -15.41 -4.00 1.82
CA HIS A 181 -16.19 -3.89 0.58
C HIS A 181 -15.65 -4.70 -0.60
N ARG A 182 -14.59 -5.49 -0.43
CA ARG A 182 -13.95 -6.28 -1.51
C ARG A 182 -14.91 -7.13 -2.34
N HIS A 183 -15.98 -7.63 -1.74
CA HIS A 183 -16.98 -8.47 -2.42
C HIS A 183 -18.02 -7.66 -3.20
N LYS A 184 -18.14 -6.36 -2.92
CA LYS A 184 -19.02 -5.42 -3.62
C LYS A 184 -18.31 -4.71 -4.77
N LEU A 185 -16.97 -4.77 -4.84
CA LEU A 185 -16.16 -4.12 -5.88
C LEU A 185 -15.91 -5.08 -7.04
N ASP A 186 -16.30 -4.70 -8.26
CA ASP A 186 -16.01 -5.46 -9.47
C ASP A 186 -14.65 -5.05 -10.07
N VAL A 187 -13.58 -5.35 -9.33
CA VAL A 187 -12.20 -4.98 -9.69
C VAL A 187 -11.29 -6.20 -9.55
N ARG A 188 -10.31 -6.31 -10.45
CA ARG A 188 -9.36 -7.43 -10.43
C ARG A 188 -8.32 -7.26 -9.35
N PHE A 189 -7.69 -6.08 -9.32
CA PHE A 189 -6.64 -5.74 -8.36
C PHE A 189 -6.92 -4.41 -7.66
N MET A 190 -6.75 -4.40 -6.34
CA MET A 190 -6.93 -3.23 -5.48
C MET A 190 -5.66 -2.96 -4.68
N GLY A 191 -5.07 -1.78 -4.85
CA GLY A 191 -3.84 -1.39 -4.18
C GLY A 191 -4.05 -0.26 -3.17
N ALA A 192 -3.86 -0.55 -1.88
CA ALA A 192 -3.80 0.46 -0.83
C ALA A 192 -2.42 1.13 -0.80
N ILE A 193 -2.34 2.36 -1.31
CA ILE A 193 -1.05 3.06 -1.51
C ILE A 193 -0.95 4.41 -0.80
N GLY A 194 -2.03 4.91 -0.21
CA GLY A 194 -2.03 6.09 0.65
C GLY A 194 -1.35 7.31 0.00
N ALA A 195 -0.29 7.82 0.62
CA ALA A 195 0.42 9.03 0.21
C ALA A 195 1.12 8.95 -1.16
N VAL A 196 1.09 7.79 -1.85
CA VAL A 196 1.59 7.70 -3.23
C VAL A 196 0.89 8.70 -4.15
N PHE A 197 -0.39 9.00 -3.93
CA PHE A 197 -1.11 10.02 -4.69
C PHE A 197 -0.46 11.40 -4.57
N ASP A 198 -0.12 11.83 -3.35
CA ASP A 198 0.54 13.12 -3.12
C ASP A 198 1.96 13.18 -3.71
N PHE A 199 2.71 12.08 -3.62
CA PHE A 199 4.04 12.00 -4.24
C PHE A 199 3.95 12.03 -5.77
N TYR A 200 2.98 11.32 -6.34
CA TYR A 200 2.82 11.23 -7.78
C TYR A 200 2.30 12.54 -8.37
N ALA A 201 1.32 13.18 -7.71
CA ALA A 201 0.84 14.51 -8.08
C ALA A 201 1.93 15.59 -7.94
N GLY A 202 2.88 15.41 -7.00
CA GLY A 202 3.97 16.35 -6.74
C GLY A 202 3.66 17.34 -5.62
N ASN A 203 2.57 17.12 -4.88
CA ASN A 203 2.20 17.89 -3.68
C ASN A 203 3.27 17.79 -2.59
N VAL A 204 3.90 16.61 -2.48
CA VAL A 204 4.95 16.33 -1.51
C VAL A 204 6.20 15.85 -2.24
N LYS A 205 7.35 16.47 -1.95
CA LYS A 205 8.63 16.01 -2.49
C LYS A 205 9.03 14.70 -1.83
N ARG A 206 9.16 13.63 -2.62
CA ARG A 206 9.75 12.36 -2.15
C ARG A 206 11.19 12.62 -1.68
N SER A 207 11.62 11.94 -0.62
CA SER A 207 12.97 12.13 -0.08
C SER A 207 14.03 11.78 -1.12
N HIS A 208 15.16 12.49 -1.11
CA HIS A 208 16.25 12.27 -2.06
C HIS A 208 16.69 10.78 -2.09
N PRO A 209 17.08 10.21 -3.26
CA PRO A 209 17.42 8.78 -3.38
C PRO A 209 18.46 8.28 -2.38
N ILE A 210 19.36 9.14 -1.92
CA ILE A 210 20.34 8.81 -0.87
C ILE A 210 19.63 8.46 0.45
N PHE A 211 18.69 9.29 0.91
CA PHE A 211 17.91 9.01 2.13
C PHE A 211 17.04 7.75 1.97
N GLN A 212 16.51 7.52 0.77
CA GLN A 212 15.78 6.30 0.46
C GLN A 212 16.65 5.04 0.57
N ARG A 213 17.87 5.08 0.00
CA ARG A 213 18.84 3.96 0.06
C ARG A 213 19.36 3.72 1.48
N MET A 214 19.54 4.78 2.26
CA MET A 214 19.94 4.70 3.67
C MET A 214 18.79 4.31 4.62
N GLY A 215 17.55 4.21 4.13
CA GLY A 215 16.39 3.97 4.99
C GLY A 215 15.97 5.14 5.86
N LEU A 216 16.53 6.32 5.62
CA LEU A 216 16.29 7.57 6.33
C LEU A 216 15.23 8.43 5.64
N GLU A 217 14.39 7.85 4.77
CA GLU A 217 13.28 8.55 4.11
C GLU A 217 12.32 9.19 5.12
N TRP A 218 12.26 8.69 6.35
CA TRP A 218 11.47 9.29 7.41
C TRP A 218 12.04 10.62 7.93
N LEU A 219 13.35 10.88 7.81
CA LEU A 219 14.02 12.02 8.44
C LEU A 219 13.70 13.35 7.73
N PRO A 220 13.84 13.49 6.40
CA PRO A 220 13.39 14.70 5.70
C PRO A 220 11.87 14.91 5.82
N ARG A 221 11.10 13.81 5.89
CA ARG A 221 9.64 13.90 6.05
C ARG A 221 9.24 14.37 7.45
N LEU A 222 9.97 13.99 8.49
CA LEU A 222 9.70 14.45 9.87
C LEU A 222 9.76 15.98 9.95
N LEU A 223 10.63 16.63 9.18
CA LEU A 223 10.69 18.09 9.11
C LEU A 223 9.47 18.71 8.41
N GLN A 224 8.81 17.97 7.51
CA GLN A 224 7.62 18.43 6.78
C GLN A 224 6.31 18.13 7.52
N GLU A 225 6.20 16.95 8.15
CA GLU A 225 5.02 16.51 8.90
C GLU A 225 5.37 16.10 10.34
N PRO A 226 5.88 17.01 11.18
CA PRO A 226 6.47 16.68 12.48
C PRO A 226 5.48 15.99 13.41
N ARG A 227 4.24 16.48 13.53
CA ARG A 227 3.24 15.89 14.43
C ARG A 227 2.86 14.46 14.05
N ARG A 228 2.67 14.19 12.75
CA ARG A 228 2.24 12.88 12.25
C ARG A 228 3.38 11.86 12.34
N LEU A 229 4.59 12.25 11.95
CA LEU A 229 5.73 11.34 11.90
C LEU A 229 6.45 11.19 13.23
N PHE A 230 6.26 12.11 14.18
CA PHE A 230 6.79 11.96 15.53
C PHE A 230 6.26 10.69 16.21
N ARG A 231 4.93 10.48 16.20
CA ARG A 231 4.34 9.24 16.74
C ARG A 231 4.89 8.01 16.02
N ARG A 232 4.97 8.06 14.70
CA ARG A 232 5.48 6.94 13.90
C ARG A 232 6.93 6.57 14.26
N ASN A 233 7.79 7.57 14.35
CA ASN A 233 9.23 7.36 14.50
C ASN A 233 9.65 7.13 15.95
N PHE A 234 9.04 7.82 16.91
CA PHE A 234 9.45 7.76 18.32
C PHE A 234 8.56 6.87 19.19
N ILE A 235 7.39 6.43 18.71
CA ILE A 235 6.52 5.49 19.44
C ILE A 235 6.51 4.14 18.71
N SER A 236 6.11 4.10 17.44
CA SER A 236 5.96 2.82 16.74
C SER A 236 7.29 2.13 16.44
N ASN A 237 8.33 2.83 15.98
CA ASN A 237 9.60 2.17 15.67
C ASN A 237 10.26 1.52 16.90
N PRO A 238 10.35 2.17 18.09
CA PRO A 238 10.89 1.51 19.29
C PRO A 238 10.06 0.30 19.74
N ILE A 239 8.72 0.42 19.72
CA ILE A 239 7.83 -0.71 20.03
C ILE A 239 8.09 -1.85 19.05
N PHE A 240 8.16 -1.56 17.75
CA PHE A 240 8.43 -2.55 16.71
C PHE A 240 9.76 -3.27 16.93
N ILE A 241 10.85 -2.54 17.22
CA ILE A 241 12.15 -3.14 17.52
C ILE A 241 12.05 -4.04 18.76
N GLY A 242 11.41 -3.57 19.83
CA GLY A 242 11.18 -4.37 21.03
C GLY A 242 10.40 -5.66 20.72
N MET A 243 9.42 -5.61 19.83
CA MET A 243 8.67 -6.79 19.37
C MET A 243 9.56 -7.79 18.61
N VAL A 244 10.41 -7.28 17.72
CA VAL A 244 11.35 -8.11 16.95
C VAL A 244 12.34 -8.81 17.87
N LEU A 245 12.94 -8.08 18.82
CA LEU A 245 13.88 -8.65 19.79
C LEU A 245 13.17 -9.65 20.71
N ALA A 246 11.97 -9.35 21.19
CA ALA A 246 11.20 -10.26 22.03
C ALA A 246 10.89 -11.59 21.32
N GLN A 247 10.54 -11.56 20.03
CA GLN A 247 10.34 -12.78 19.24
C GLN A 247 11.64 -13.52 19.00
N ARG A 248 12.74 -12.82 18.69
CA ARG A 248 14.05 -13.45 18.41
C ARG A 248 14.63 -14.18 19.62
N PHE A 249 14.47 -13.61 20.80
CA PHE A 249 15.04 -14.10 22.06
C PHE A 249 14.01 -14.84 22.94
N GLY A 250 12.80 -15.10 22.42
CA GLY A 250 11.82 -15.96 23.10
C GLY A 250 11.16 -15.35 24.34
N PHE A 251 11.20 -14.02 24.51
CA PHE A 251 10.62 -13.34 25.68
C PHE A 251 9.08 -13.31 25.69
N ARG A 252 8.41 -13.88 24.68
CA ARG A 252 6.96 -14.17 24.71
C ARG A 252 6.64 -15.50 24.02
N LYS A 253 6.14 -16.46 24.82
CA LYS A 253 5.36 -17.62 24.34
C LYS A 253 3.91 -17.17 24.09
N GLN A 254 3.42 -17.51 22.89
CA GLN A 254 2.02 -17.52 22.41
C GLN A 254 1.29 -16.17 22.36
#